data_AF-A0A800ES79-F1
#
_entry.id   AF-A0A800ES79-F1
#
_cell.length_a   1.000
_cell.length_b   1.000
_cell.length_c   1.000
_cell.angle_alpha   90.00
_cell.angle_beta   90.00
_cell.angle_gamma   90.00
#
_symmetry.space_group_name_H-M   'P 1'
#
loop_
_entity.id
_entity.type
_entity.pdbx_description
1 polymer ?
#
loop_
_entity_poly.entity_id
_entity_poly.type
_entity_poly.pdbx_seq_one_letter_code
_entity_poly.pdbx_strand_id
1 'polypeptide(L)'
;MPHVEGETLRDRIDREKQLPVAEVVALTQKAADALDYAHERGVIHRDIKPANVLLSERGEPIVADFGIALAVGAAGGGRPTETGLSLSTPHYMSPEQAAGDQEVGPRSDVYSLAAAAFEALTGGEPPYSGPTPQAVLARVLTGDPPRVRN
;
A
#
# COMPACT_ATOMS: atom_id res chain seq x y z
N MET A 1 -13.70 9.07 -14.05
CA MET A 1 -13.33 9.42 -12.66
C MET A 1 -13.40 10.92 -12.53
N PRO A 2 -13.93 11.49 -11.44
CA PRO A 2 -13.81 12.92 -11.20
C PRO A 2 -12.33 13.29 -11.21
N HIS A 3 -11.97 14.35 -11.94
CA HIS A 3 -10.60 14.85 -12.02
C HIS A 3 -10.24 15.38 -10.62
N VAL A 4 -9.30 14.74 -9.93
CA VAL A 4 -8.80 15.22 -8.64
C VAL A 4 -7.65 16.17 -8.98
N GLU A 5 -7.81 17.49 -8.75
CA GLU A 5 -6.76 18.50 -8.95
C GLU A 5 -5.68 18.47 -7.83
N GLY A 6 -5.58 17.37 -7.09
CA GLY A 6 -4.69 17.19 -5.95
C GLY A 6 -3.45 16.34 -6.23
N GLU A 7 -2.57 16.25 -5.24
CA GLU A 7 -1.34 15.45 -5.28
C GLU A 7 -1.56 14.06 -4.65
N THR A 8 -0.67 13.10 -4.91
CA THR A 8 -0.70 11.81 -4.21
C THR A 8 -0.03 11.91 -2.84
N LEU A 9 -0.30 10.96 -1.94
CA LEU A 9 0.45 10.83 -0.69
C LEU A 9 1.94 10.59 -0.97
N ARG A 10 2.29 9.94 -2.09
CA ARG A 10 3.68 9.82 -2.56
C ARG A 10 4.31 11.20 -2.78
N ASP A 11 3.66 12.06 -3.55
CA ASP A 11 4.16 13.40 -3.85
C ASP A 11 4.33 14.23 -2.57
N ARG A 12 3.37 14.10 -1.65
CA ARG A 12 3.40 14.75 -0.34
C ARG A 12 4.59 14.30 0.50
N ILE A 13 4.83 12.99 0.62
CA ILE A 13 5.97 12.43 1.35
C ILE A 13 7.29 12.89 0.70
N ASP A 14 7.38 12.86 -0.63
CA ASP A 14 8.59 13.24 -1.35
C ASP A 14 8.93 14.74 -1.15
N ARG A 15 7.90 15.60 -1.03
CA ARG A 15 8.06 17.04 -0.79
C ARG A 15 8.42 17.36 0.65
N GLU A 16 7.63 16.90 1.61
CA GLU A 16 7.78 17.27 3.03
C GLU A 16 8.86 16.46 3.75
N LYS A 17 9.29 15.35 3.13
CA LYS A 17 10.15 14.30 3.70
C LYS A 17 9.46 13.55 4.83
N GLN A 18 9.04 14.23 5.88
CA GLN A 18 8.38 13.62 7.04
C GLN A 18 7.09 14.36 7.38
N LEU A 19 6.00 13.62 7.55
CA LEU A 19 4.72 14.20 7.94
C LEU A 19 4.54 14.23 9.46
N PRO A 20 3.85 15.26 10.01
CA PRO A 20 3.49 15.30 11.42
C PRO A 20 2.64 14.08 11.80
N VAL A 21 2.91 13.52 12.99
CA VAL A 21 2.18 12.34 13.50
C VAL A 21 0.67 12.53 13.46
N ALA A 22 0.18 13.70 13.87
CA ALA A 22 -1.25 14.01 13.87
C ALA A 22 -1.87 13.99 12.46
N GLU A 23 -1.12 14.44 11.45
CA GLU A 23 -1.55 14.40 10.05
C GLU A 23 -1.59 12.95 9.56
N VAL A 24 -0.54 12.16 9.81
CA VAL A 24 -0.51 10.74 9.41
C VAL A 24 -1.66 9.96 10.04
N VAL A 25 -1.94 10.16 11.33
CA VAL A 25 -3.07 9.52 12.02
C VAL A 25 -4.40 9.89 11.36
N ALA A 26 -4.63 11.18 11.07
CA ALA A 26 -5.86 11.64 10.44
C ALA A 26 -6.05 11.08 9.01
N LEU A 27 -4.98 11.06 8.21
CA LEU A 27 -5.00 10.49 6.86
C LEU A 27 -5.25 8.97 6.91
N THR A 28 -4.55 8.26 7.79
CA THR A 28 -4.67 6.81 7.95
C THR A 28 -6.08 6.42 8.38
N GLN A 29 -6.68 7.15 9.32
CA GLN A 29 -8.04 6.87 9.79
C GLN A 29 -9.07 7.01 8.66
N LYS A 30 -9.04 8.11 7.90
CA LYS A 30 -9.96 8.31 6.77
C LYS A 30 -9.76 7.29 5.65
N ALA A 31 -8.52 6.91 5.37
CA ALA A 31 -8.23 5.86 4.39
C ALA A 31 -8.70 4.48 4.88
N ALA A 32 -8.57 4.19 6.18
CA ALA A 32 -9.09 2.97 6.79
C ALA A 32 -10.63 2.91 6.69
N ASP A 33 -11.34 4.02 6.95
CA ASP A 33 -12.80 4.08 6.80
C ASP A 33 -13.23 3.79 5.36
N ALA A 34 -12.49 4.29 4.36
CA ALA A 34 -12.76 4.01 2.95
C ALA A 34 -12.52 2.53 2.58
N LEU A 35 -11.49 1.90 3.17
CA LEU A 35 -11.21 0.49 2.97
C LEU A 35 -12.24 -0.39 3.65
N ASP A 36 -12.63 -0.08 4.89
CA ASP A 36 -13.65 -0.81 5.64
C ASP A 36 -14.98 -0.82 4.86
N TYR A 37 -15.39 0.35 4.35
CA TYR A 37 -16.56 0.47 3.48
C TYR A 37 -16.49 -0.44 2.24
N ALA A 38 -15.32 -0.58 1.62
CA ALA A 38 -15.10 -1.47 0.49
C ALA A 38 -15.10 -2.95 0.90
N HIS A 39 -14.48 -3.27 2.03
CA HIS A 39 -14.40 -4.62 2.60
C HIS A 39 -15.78 -5.17 2.96
N GLU A 40 -16.67 -4.33 3.52
CA GLU A 40 -18.09 -4.68 3.77
C GLU A 40 -18.84 -5.11 2.49
N ARG A 41 -18.35 -4.68 1.32
CA ARG A 41 -18.92 -5.00 -0.01
C ARG A 41 -18.15 -6.10 -0.74
N GLY A 42 -17.23 -6.77 -0.05
CA GLY A 42 -16.42 -7.85 -0.60
C GLY A 42 -15.34 -7.38 -1.59
N VAL A 43 -15.01 -6.09 -1.61
CA VAL A 43 -13.96 -5.53 -2.47
C VAL A 43 -12.68 -5.41 -1.65
N ILE A 44 -11.60 -6.05 -2.11
CA ILE A 44 -10.27 -5.97 -1.49
C ILE A 44 -9.36 -5.23 -2.47
N HIS A 45 -8.63 -4.22 -2.01
CA HIS A 45 -7.84 -3.37 -2.88
C HIS A 45 -6.57 -4.05 -3.40
N ARG A 46 -5.81 -4.71 -2.52
CA ARG A 46 -4.60 -5.49 -2.77
C ARG A 46 -3.38 -4.74 -3.31
N ASP A 47 -3.45 -3.42 -3.42
CA ASP A 47 -2.37 -2.57 -3.95
C ASP A 47 -2.37 -1.20 -3.27
N ILE A 48 -2.54 -1.16 -1.94
CA ILE A 48 -2.45 0.09 -1.19
C ILE A 48 -0.99 0.51 -1.10
N LYS A 49 -0.71 1.76 -1.50
CA LYS A 49 0.59 2.41 -1.46
C LYS A 49 0.39 3.93 -1.55
N PRO A 50 1.39 4.75 -1.18
CA PRO A 50 1.26 6.21 -1.23
C PRO A 50 0.83 6.78 -2.60
N ALA A 51 1.22 6.13 -3.70
CA ALA A 51 0.82 6.55 -5.04
C ALA A 51 -0.68 6.33 -5.35
N ASN A 52 -1.34 5.41 -4.63
CA ASN A 52 -2.76 5.08 -4.80
C ASN A 52 -3.66 5.78 -3.75
N VAL A 53 -3.09 6.70 -2.97
CA VAL A 53 -3.83 7.55 -2.04
C VAL A 53 -3.74 8.98 -2.55
N LEU A 54 -4.79 9.47 -3.20
CA LEU A 54 -4.88 10.85 -3.68
C LEU A 54 -5.27 11.76 -2.51
N LEU A 55 -4.74 12.97 -2.47
CA LEU A 55 -5.13 14.00 -1.52
C LEU A 55 -5.96 15.04 -2.25
N SER A 56 -7.21 15.22 -1.85
CA SER A 56 -8.04 16.31 -2.37
C SER A 56 -7.44 17.69 -2.04
N GLU A 57 -7.96 18.76 -2.65
CA GLU A 57 -7.56 20.15 -2.32
C GLU A 57 -7.72 20.49 -0.83
N ARG A 58 -8.65 19.80 -0.14
CA ARG A 58 -8.89 19.94 1.30
C ARG A 58 -7.94 19.08 2.15
N GLY A 59 -7.01 18.37 1.54
CA GLY A 59 -6.10 17.44 2.20
C GLY A 59 -6.74 16.13 2.66
N GLU A 60 -7.94 15.80 2.17
CA GLU A 60 -8.61 14.54 2.52
C GLU A 60 -8.15 13.39 1.61
N PRO A 61 -7.85 12.21 2.16
CA PRO A 61 -7.39 11.07 1.37
C PRO A 61 -8.53 10.42 0.61
N ILE A 62 -8.26 10.08 -0.65
CA ILE A 62 -9.13 9.33 -1.55
C ILE A 62 -8.34 8.12 -2.01
N VAL A 63 -8.77 6.93 -1.62
CA VAL A 63 -8.18 5.67 -2.08
C VAL A 63 -8.58 5.45 -3.55
N ALA A 64 -7.59 5.34 -4.43
CA ALA A 64 -7.74 5.22 -5.88
C ALA A 64 -7.18 3.88 -6.38
N ASP A 65 -7.51 3.50 -7.61
CA ASP A 65 -6.98 2.29 -8.27
C ASP A 65 -7.28 0.97 -7.54
N PHE A 66 -8.52 0.84 -7.01
CA PHE A 66 -9.04 -0.42 -6.48
C PHE A 66 -8.76 -1.57 -7.46
N GLY A 67 -8.04 -2.58 -6.97
CA GLY A 67 -7.25 -3.52 -7.74
C GLY A 67 -7.94 -4.16 -8.95
N ILE A 68 -7.84 -3.53 -10.11
CA ILE A 68 -8.10 -4.16 -11.42
C ILE A 68 -7.04 -5.25 -11.71
N ALA A 69 -5.88 -5.19 -11.04
CA ALA A 69 -4.72 -6.04 -11.30
C ALA A 69 -4.94 -7.55 -11.07
N LEU A 70 -5.89 -7.97 -10.22
CA LEU A 70 -6.10 -9.40 -9.93
C LEU A 70 -7.15 -10.09 -10.80
N ALA A 71 -7.91 -9.34 -11.61
CA ALA A 71 -8.80 -9.94 -12.61
C ALA A 71 -8.03 -10.72 -13.69
N VAL A 72 -6.76 -10.38 -13.92
CA VAL A 72 -5.91 -11.05 -14.93
C VAL A 72 -5.26 -12.33 -14.40
N GLY A 73 -4.98 -12.41 -13.09
CA GLY A 73 -4.37 -13.61 -12.48
C GLY A 73 -5.35 -14.76 -12.25
N ALA A 74 -6.62 -14.46 -11.94
CA ALA A 74 -7.65 -15.49 -11.76
C ALA A 74 -8.08 -16.15 -13.10
N ALA A 75 -7.82 -15.50 -14.24
CA ALA A 75 -8.19 -16.00 -15.57
C ALA A 75 -7.14 -16.94 -16.20
N GLY A 76 -5.96 -17.11 -15.60
CA GLY A 76 -4.89 -17.93 -16.16
C GLY A 76 -4.13 -18.68 -15.07
N GLY A 77 -4.31 -20.01 -15.00
CA GLY A 77 -3.66 -20.92 -14.05
C GLY A 77 -2.14 -21.11 -14.25
N GLY A 78 -1.42 -20.06 -14.61
CA GLY A 78 0.04 -20.03 -14.68
C GLY A 78 0.64 -19.52 -13.38
N ARG A 79 1.69 -20.18 -12.89
CA ARG A 79 2.52 -19.64 -11.81
C ARG A 79 2.99 -18.22 -12.21
N PRO A 80 2.75 -17.19 -11.38
CA PRO A 80 3.14 -15.82 -11.69
C PRO A 80 4.64 -15.63 -11.43
N THR A 81 5.49 -16.24 -12.24
CA THR A 81 6.96 -16.13 -12.09
C THR A 81 7.72 -15.80 -13.36
N GLU A 82 7.09 -15.78 -14.53
CA GLU A 82 7.80 -15.48 -15.77
C GLU A 82 7.06 -14.41 -16.58
N THR A 83 7.69 -13.23 -16.69
CA THR A 83 7.54 -12.28 -17.81
C THR A 83 6.31 -11.35 -17.90
N GLY A 84 5.68 -10.93 -16.80
CA GLY A 84 4.62 -9.90 -16.93
C GLY A 84 4.14 -9.17 -15.67
N LEU A 85 4.43 -9.68 -14.48
CA LEU A 85 4.20 -8.91 -13.25
C LEU A 85 5.35 -7.93 -13.08
N SER A 86 5.12 -6.69 -13.51
CA SER A 86 5.78 -5.56 -12.89
C SER A 86 5.57 -5.75 -11.38
N LEU A 87 6.63 -6.10 -10.64
CA LEU A 87 6.67 -6.08 -9.17
C LEU A 87 6.52 -4.60 -8.77
N SER A 88 5.36 -4.02 -9.02
CA SER A 88 5.07 -2.65 -8.66
C SER A 88 4.94 -2.66 -7.15
N THR A 89 6.05 -2.29 -6.50
CA THR A 89 6.18 -1.99 -5.08
C THR A 89 6.02 -3.16 -4.09
N PRO A 90 7.02 -4.06 -3.96
CA PRO A 90 7.05 -5.10 -2.91
C PRO A 90 7.04 -4.52 -1.49
N HIS A 91 7.36 -3.23 -1.34
CA HIS A 91 7.46 -2.51 -0.07
C HIS A 91 6.15 -2.44 0.74
N TYR A 92 4.99 -2.60 0.09
CA TYR A 92 3.67 -2.56 0.74
C TYR A 92 2.93 -3.89 0.70
N MET A 93 3.50 -4.92 0.08
CA MET A 93 2.87 -6.24 0.03
C MET A 93 2.81 -6.84 1.43
N SER A 94 1.65 -7.35 1.79
CA SER A 94 1.46 -8.14 3.01
C SER A 94 2.23 -9.48 2.95
N PRO A 95 2.51 -10.13 4.09
CA PRO A 95 3.16 -11.43 4.13
C PRO A 95 2.44 -12.50 3.29
N GLU A 96 1.11 -12.55 3.34
CA GLU A 96 0.31 -13.48 2.53
C GLU A 96 0.42 -13.20 1.02
N GLN A 97 0.51 -11.93 0.62
CA GLN A 97 0.80 -11.57 -0.78
C GLN A 97 2.23 -11.94 -1.19
N ALA A 98 3.21 -11.69 -0.31
CA ALA A 98 4.61 -12.03 -0.54
C ALA A 98 4.84 -13.55 -0.62
N ALA A 99 4.06 -14.34 0.11
CA ALA A 99 4.06 -15.80 0.06
C ALA A 99 3.39 -16.36 -1.21
N GLY A 100 2.60 -15.53 -1.91
CA GLY A 100 1.83 -15.95 -3.07
C GLY A 100 0.59 -16.78 -2.68
N ASP A 101 0.02 -16.52 -1.51
CA ASP A 101 -1.18 -17.21 -1.04
C ASP A 101 -2.35 -16.98 -2.00
N GLN A 102 -3.16 -18.02 -2.21
CA GLN A 102 -4.34 -17.92 -3.09
C GLN A 102 -5.46 -17.07 -2.48
N GLU A 103 -5.51 -16.97 -1.15
CA GLU A 103 -6.54 -16.26 -0.40
C GLU A 103 -5.97 -14.99 0.24
N VAL A 104 -5.95 -13.90 -0.54
CA VAL A 104 -5.58 -12.56 -0.05
C VAL A 104 -6.83 -11.81 0.40
N GLY A 105 -6.94 -11.58 1.71
CA GLY A 105 -8.11 -11.03 2.41
C GLY A 105 -8.03 -9.54 2.77
N PRO A 106 -9.07 -8.97 3.42
CA PRO A 106 -9.10 -7.56 3.88
C PRO A 106 -7.91 -7.12 4.74
N ARG A 107 -7.33 -8.06 5.52
CA ARG A 107 -6.16 -7.80 6.38
C ARG A 107 -4.92 -7.39 5.59
N SER A 108 -4.83 -7.78 4.32
CA SER A 108 -3.73 -7.39 3.45
C SER A 108 -3.74 -5.88 3.19
N ASP A 109 -4.92 -5.28 2.99
CA ASP A 109 -5.04 -3.83 2.81
C ASP A 109 -4.68 -3.07 4.10
N VAL A 110 -5.03 -3.61 5.26
CA VAL A 110 -4.66 -3.04 6.57
C VAL A 110 -3.13 -3.03 6.74
N TYR A 111 -2.46 -4.12 6.38
CA TYR A 111 -1.00 -4.18 6.39
C TYR A 111 -0.39 -3.13 5.45
N SER A 112 -0.86 -3.07 4.21
CA SER A 112 -0.36 -2.14 3.21
C SER A 112 -0.58 -0.67 3.61
N LEU A 113 -1.73 -0.35 4.21
CA LEU A 113 -2.00 0.97 4.77
C LEU A 113 -1.04 1.31 5.92
N ALA A 114 -0.77 0.35 6.82
CA ALA A 114 0.20 0.55 7.90
C ALA A 114 1.62 0.77 7.35
N ALA A 115 2.01 0.08 6.28
CA ALA A 115 3.30 0.30 5.62
C ALA A 115 3.41 1.69 4.99
N ALA A 116 2.33 2.20 4.37
CA ALA A 116 2.28 3.57 3.84
C ALA A 116 2.33 4.63 4.96
N ALA A 117 1.64 4.40 6.07
CA ALA A 117 1.69 5.27 7.24
C ALA A 117 3.08 5.28 7.89
N PHE A 118 3.74 4.12 7.97
CA PHE A 118 5.11 4.00 8.44
C PHE A 118 6.04 4.88 7.61
N GLU A 119 5.97 4.78 6.29
CA GLU A 119 6.81 5.58 5.39
C GLU A 119 6.59 7.09 5.55
N ALA A 120 5.34 7.51 5.73
CA ALA A 120 5.01 8.91 5.98
C ALA A 120 5.62 9.44 7.30
N LEU A 121 5.72 8.57 8.32
CA LEU A 121 6.30 8.89 9.62
C LEU A 121 7.83 8.87 9.63
N THR A 122 8.47 8.02 8.81
CA THR A 122 9.93 7.80 8.83
C THR A 122 10.72 8.70 7.90
N GLY A 123 10.06 9.46 7.02
CA GLY A 123 10.79 10.34 6.13
C GLY A 123 10.83 9.90 4.66
N GLY A 124 9.95 8.98 4.24
CA GLY A 124 10.02 8.34 2.91
C GLY A 124 10.71 6.98 2.89
N GLU A 125 10.99 6.37 4.05
CA GLU A 125 11.54 5.02 4.14
C GLU A 125 10.45 3.98 4.47
N PRO A 126 10.11 3.06 3.55
CA PRO A 126 9.15 1.99 3.83
C PRO A 126 9.68 1.04 4.91
N PRO A 127 8.81 0.24 5.57
CA PRO A 127 9.21 -0.63 6.68
C PRO A 127 10.30 -1.63 6.30
N TYR A 128 10.21 -2.21 5.11
CA TYR A 128 11.23 -3.12 4.59
C TYR A 128 11.73 -2.62 3.25
N SER A 129 13.03 -2.37 3.17
CA SER A 129 13.74 -2.01 1.94
C SER A 129 14.85 -3.03 1.65
N GLY A 130 15.35 -3.07 0.41
CA GLY A 130 16.39 -4.01 0.01
C GLY A 130 16.91 -3.74 -1.40
N PRO A 131 18.08 -4.29 -1.76
CA PRO A 131 18.70 -4.04 -3.06
C PRO A 131 17.95 -4.68 -4.23
N THR A 132 17.06 -5.65 -3.96
CA THR A 132 16.23 -6.32 -4.95
C THR A 132 14.81 -6.52 -4.42
N PRO A 133 13.80 -6.65 -5.31
CA PRO A 133 12.45 -7.01 -4.89
C PRO A 133 12.39 -8.29 -4.05
N GLN A 134 13.16 -9.32 -4.41
CA GLN A 134 13.23 -10.59 -3.68
C GLN A 134 13.76 -10.39 -2.26
N ALA A 135 14.74 -9.50 -2.08
CA ALA A 135 15.26 -9.17 -0.74
C ALA A 135 14.20 -8.45 0.11
N VAL A 136 13.38 -7.59 -0.49
CA VAL A 136 12.25 -6.94 0.19
C VAL A 136 11.21 -7.98 0.60
N LEU A 137 10.79 -8.85 -0.32
CA LEU A 137 9.82 -9.92 -0.02
C LEU A 137 10.31 -10.87 1.08
N ALA A 138 11.60 -11.25 1.05
CA ALA A 138 12.19 -12.07 2.10
C ALA A 138 12.10 -11.39 3.49
N ARG A 139 12.32 -10.07 3.56
CA ARG A 139 12.17 -9.29 4.80
C ARG A 139 10.72 -9.15 5.23
N VAL A 140 9.78 -8.99 4.31
CA VAL A 140 8.34 -9.00 4.62
C VAL A 140 7.93 -10.32 5.28
N LEU A 141 8.47 -11.45 4.81
CA LEU A 141 8.13 -12.78 5.32
C LEU A 141 8.82 -13.17 6.64
N THR A 142 10.00 -12.62 6.91
CA THR A 142 10.88 -13.12 7.99
C THR A 142 11.45 -12.06 8.91
N GLY A 143 11.28 -10.78 8.58
CA GLY A 143 11.81 -9.66 9.32
C GLY A 143 10.99 -9.32 10.56
N ASP A 144 11.68 -8.83 11.59
CA ASP A 144 11.00 -8.21 12.72
C ASP A 144 10.35 -6.88 12.30
N PRO A 145 9.14 -6.56 12.83
CA PRO A 145 8.50 -5.29 12.56
C PRO A 145 9.42 -4.11 12.95
N PRO A 146 9.78 -3.24 12.00
CA PRO A 146 10.66 -2.10 12.28
C PRO A 146 9.97 -1.13 13.24
N ARG A 147 10.78 -0.45 14.07
CA ARG A 147 10.29 0.59 14.98
C ARG A 147 10.53 1.96 14.37
N VAL A 148 9.52 2.81 14.38
CA VAL A 148 9.69 4.25 14.14
C VAL A 148 10.57 4.79 15.26
N ARG A 149 11.73 5.36 14.92
CA ARG A 149 12.62 6.02 15.87
C ARG A 149 12.43 7.53 15.72
N ASN A 150 12.02 8.19 16.80
CA ASN A 150 11.95 9.64 16.90
C ASN A 150 13.33 10.22 17.26
#